data_AF-A0A9D4DJA2-F1
#
_entry.id   AF-A0A9D4DJA2-F1
#
_cell.length_a   1.000
_cell.length_b   1.000
_cell.length_c   1.000
_cell.angle_alpha   90.00
_cell.angle_beta   90.00
_cell.angle_gamma   90.00
#
_symmetry.space_group_name_H-M   'P 1'
#
loop_
_entity.id
_entity.type
_entity.pdbx_description
1 polymer ?
#
loop_
_entity_poly.entity_id
_entity_poly.type
_entity_poly.pdbx_seq_one_letter_code
_entity_poly.pdbx_strand_id
1 'polypeptide(L)'
;MTQTSHDQVKSKVEEFREHMPLISTLFNPGLRDRHWEKISEIVGYSLKPDDSSCLTRFVDMNLDQFISKFETISEAASKEYSLEKAMDKMKTEWGPVSKRTYGEYQGLYSATDYKT
;
A
#
# COMPACT_ATOMS: atom_id res chain seq x y z
N MET A 1 -44.15 1.39 -16.70
CA MET A 1 -43.22 0.25 -16.77
C MET A 1 -42.47 0.21 -15.46
N THR A 2 -42.78 -0.72 -14.56
CA THR A 2 -42.12 -0.84 -13.26
C THR A 2 -40.79 -1.55 -13.44
N GLN A 3 -39.67 -0.85 -13.25
CA GLN A 3 -38.35 -1.49 -13.23
C GLN A 3 -38.31 -2.48 -12.06
N THR A 4 -38.19 -3.77 -12.35
CA THR A 4 -38.08 -4.86 -11.37
C THR A 4 -36.80 -4.69 -10.53
N SER A 5 -36.87 -4.92 -9.21
CA SER A 5 -35.75 -4.69 -8.27
C SER A 5 -34.42 -5.35 -8.69
N HIS A 6 -34.48 -6.46 -9.43
CA HIS A 6 -33.31 -7.14 -9.98
C HIS A 6 -32.49 -6.24 -10.92
N ASP A 7 -33.16 -5.44 -11.77
CA ASP A 7 -32.46 -4.58 -12.74
C ASP A 7 -31.86 -3.36 -12.07
N GLN A 8 -32.49 -2.87 -11.00
CA GLN A 8 -31.92 -1.80 -10.17
C GLN A 8 -30.65 -2.26 -9.46
N VAL A 9 -30.62 -3.49 -8.95
CA VAL A 9 -29.41 -4.06 -8.34
C VAL A 9 -28.32 -4.26 -9.39
N LYS A 10 -28.66 -4.81 -10.57
CA LYS A 10 -27.68 -4.95 -11.67
C LYS A 10 -27.10 -3.60 -12.09
N SER A 11 -27.93 -2.59 -12.29
CA SER A 11 -27.48 -1.24 -12.67
C SER A 11 -26.47 -0.67 -11.66
N LYS A 12 -26.76 -0.79 -10.36
CA LYS A 12 -25.85 -0.31 -9.30
C LYS A 12 -24.53 -1.08 -9.26
N VAL A 13 -24.55 -2.37 -9.58
CA VAL A 13 -23.32 -3.18 -9.65
C VAL A 13 -22.46 -2.76 -10.83
N GLU A 14 -23.05 -2.50 -12.00
CA GLU A 14 -22.30 -2.03 -13.16
C GLU A 14 -21.71 -0.63 -12.93
N GLU A 15 -22.49 0.29 -12.34
CA GLU A 15 -22.02 1.63 -11.96
C GLU A 15 -20.84 1.57 -10.97
N PHE A 16 -20.91 0.69 -9.96
CA PHE A 16 -19.78 0.46 -9.06
C PHE A 16 -18.54 -0.10 -9.78
N ARG A 17 -18.75 -0.95 -10.79
CA ARG A 17 -17.67 -1.59 -11.55
C ARG A 17 -16.87 -0.58 -12.37
N GLU A 18 -17.51 0.48 -12.85
CA GLU A 18 -16.85 1.55 -13.59
C GLU A 18 -15.81 2.28 -12.73
N HIS A 19 -16.02 2.37 -11.42
CA HIS A 19 -15.09 3.01 -10.48
C HIS A 19 -14.00 2.08 -9.93
N MET A 20 -13.99 0.79 -10.29
CA MET A 20 -12.97 -0.17 -9.84
C MET A 20 -11.52 0.26 -10.12
N PRO A 21 -11.18 0.86 -11.27
CA PRO A 21 -9.82 1.35 -11.53
C PRO A 21 -9.41 2.49 -10.59
N LEU A 22 -10.36 3.37 -10.24
CA LEU A 22 -10.10 4.45 -9.28
C LEU A 22 -9.86 3.87 -7.87
N ILE A 23 -10.65 2.87 -7.49
CA ILE A 23 -10.49 2.18 -6.20
C ILE A 23 -9.14 1.46 -6.14
N SER A 24 -8.79 0.68 -7.16
CA SER A 24 -7.55 -0.09 -7.17
C SER A 24 -6.31 0.80 -7.13
N THR A 25 -6.40 1.99 -7.73
CA THR A 25 -5.28 2.95 -7.75
C THR A 25 -5.16 3.72 -6.43
N LEU A 26 -6.25 4.32 -5.92
CA LEU A 26 -6.25 5.18 -4.73
C LEU A 26 -6.22 4.42 -3.40
N PHE A 27 -6.73 3.19 -3.36
CA PHE A 27 -6.73 2.35 -2.15
C PHE A 27 -5.58 1.33 -2.13
N ASN A 28 -4.50 1.63 -2.85
CA ASN A 28 -3.31 0.79 -2.81
C ASN A 28 -2.58 0.93 -1.46
N PRO A 29 -2.39 -0.17 -0.69
CA PRO A 29 -1.70 -0.12 0.61
C PRO A 29 -0.22 0.26 0.53
N GLY A 30 0.37 0.22 -0.67
CA GLY A 30 1.71 0.72 -0.93
C GLY A 30 1.83 2.25 -0.96
N LEU A 31 0.70 2.98 -1.01
CA LEU A 31 0.72 4.44 -1.00
C LEU A 31 1.28 4.97 0.33
N ARG A 32 2.02 6.08 0.21
CA ARG A 32 2.72 6.78 1.30
C ARG A 32 2.55 8.28 1.04
N ASP A 33 2.92 9.11 2.01
CA ASP A 33 2.75 10.57 1.91
C ASP A 33 3.33 11.16 0.62
N ARG A 34 4.54 10.74 0.22
CA ARG A 34 5.17 11.13 -1.07
C ARG A 34 4.31 10.82 -2.31
N HIS A 35 3.51 9.76 -2.28
CA HIS A 35 2.64 9.38 -3.39
C HIS A 35 1.38 10.25 -3.40
N TRP A 36 0.83 10.51 -2.21
CA TRP A 36 -0.31 11.41 -2.05
C TRP A 36 0.00 12.86 -2.43
N GLU A 37 1.22 13.32 -2.17
CA GLU A 37 1.71 14.63 -2.65
C GLU A 37 1.67 14.71 -4.18
N LYS A 38 2.22 13.70 -4.88
CA LYS A 38 2.20 13.64 -6.36
C LYS A 38 0.77 13.55 -6.90
N ILE A 39 -0.09 12.76 -6.27
CA ILE A 39 -1.51 12.67 -6.64
C ILE A 39 -2.18 14.04 -6.45
N SER A 40 -1.91 14.72 -5.35
CA SER A 40 -2.48 16.04 -5.05
C SER A 40 -1.97 17.11 -6.03
N GLU A 41 -0.71 17.02 -6.48
CA GLU A 41 -0.14 17.90 -7.51
C GLU A 41 -0.84 17.72 -8.86
N ILE A 42 -1.15 16.47 -9.26
CA ILE A 42 -1.85 16.19 -10.52
C ILE A 42 -3.25 16.81 -10.56
N VAL A 43 -3.96 16.75 -9.42
CA VAL A 43 -5.35 17.21 -9.34
C VAL A 43 -5.44 18.69 -8.93
N GLY A 44 -4.39 19.23 -8.33
CA GLY A 44 -4.31 20.63 -7.90
C GLY A 44 -4.92 20.90 -6.52
N TYR A 45 -5.29 19.87 -5.77
CA TYR A 45 -5.77 19.98 -4.40
C TYR A 45 -5.40 18.73 -3.59
N SER A 46 -5.44 18.85 -2.25
CA SER A 46 -5.11 17.75 -1.35
C SER A 46 -6.12 16.61 -1.44
N LEU A 47 -5.66 15.45 -1.90
CA LEU A 47 -6.48 14.25 -2.09
C LEU A 47 -6.28 13.20 -0.99
N LYS A 48 -5.33 13.42 -0.07
CA LYS A 48 -5.00 12.45 0.97
C LYS A 48 -6.26 12.07 1.76
N PRO A 49 -6.65 10.79 1.79
CA PRO A 49 -7.78 10.32 2.58
C PRO A 49 -7.51 10.57 4.07
N ASP A 50 -8.49 11.13 4.77
CA ASP A 50 -8.56 11.18 6.23
C ASP A 50 -9.41 10.01 6.75
N ASP A 51 -9.43 9.80 8.07
CA ASP A 51 -10.20 8.73 8.71
C ASP A 51 -11.72 8.83 8.47
N SER A 52 -12.20 9.96 7.93
CA SER A 52 -13.60 10.19 7.58
C SER A 52 -13.90 10.07 6.08
N SER A 53 -12.89 9.83 5.25
CA SER A 53 -13.04 9.84 3.81
C SER A 53 -13.76 8.58 3.29
N CYS A 54 -14.90 8.78 2.63
CA CYS A 54 -15.65 7.71 1.97
C CYS A 54 -15.35 7.65 0.46
N LEU A 55 -15.43 6.44 -0.11
CA LEU A 55 -15.31 6.21 -1.55
C LEU A 55 -16.23 7.12 -2.38
N THR A 56 -17.45 7.37 -1.91
CA THR A 56 -18.43 8.26 -2.55
C THR A 56 -17.85 9.65 -2.83
N ARG A 57 -17.05 10.20 -1.90
CA ARG A 57 -16.40 11.51 -2.08
C ARG A 57 -15.42 11.51 -3.25
N PHE A 58 -14.71 10.41 -3.49
CA PHE A 58 -13.76 10.31 -4.61
C PHE A 58 -14.48 10.13 -5.95
N VAL A 59 -15.63 9.45 -5.95
CA VAL A 59 -16.50 9.33 -7.12
C VAL A 59 -17.07 10.70 -7.51
N ASP A 60 -17.57 11.46 -6.53
CA ASP A 60 -18.13 12.82 -6.75
C ASP A 60 -17.08 13.82 -7.29
N MET A 61 -15.79 13.54 -7.09
CA MET A 61 -14.68 14.37 -7.57
C MET A 61 -14.36 14.20 -9.06
N ASN A 62 -15.05 13.30 -9.77
CA ASN A 62 -14.88 13.05 -11.20
C ASN A 62 -13.40 12.86 -11.61
N LEU A 63 -12.72 11.97 -10.89
CA LEU A 63 -11.28 11.73 -11.03
C LEU A 63 -10.92 10.83 -12.21
N ASP A 64 -11.90 10.39 -12.99
CA ASP A 64 -11.74 9.37 -14.02
C ASP A 64 -10.71 9.77 -15.09
N GLN A 65 -10.63 11.07 -15.41
CA GLN A 65 -9.65 11.61 -16.36
C GLN A 65 -8.19 11.50 -15.88
N PHE A 66 -7.95 11.32 -14.58
CA PHE A 66 -6.62 11.24 -13.99
C PHE A 66 -6.19 9.80 -13.68
N ILE A 67 -7.06 8.80 -13.86
CA ILE A 67 -6.81 7.40 -13.51
C ILE A 67 -5.47 6.89 -14.08
N SER A 68 -5.20 7.15 -15.37
CA SER A 68 -3.94 6.71 -16.01
C SER A 68 -2.69 7.28 -15.31
N LYS A 69 -2.76 8.52 -14.82
CA LYS A 69 -1.64 9.13 -14.07
C LYS A 69 -1.52 8.53 -12.68
N PHE A 70 -2.64 8.30 -12.00
CA PHE A 70 -2.64 7.64 -10.69
C PHE A 70 -2.15 6.21 -10.76
N GLU A 71 -2.47 5.49 -11.83
CA GLU A 71 -2.02 4.12 -12.06
C GLU A 71 -0.50 4.02 -12.10
N THR A 72 0.17 4.96 -12.78
CA THR A 72 1.64 5.01 -12.80
C THR A 72 2.23 5.19 -11.39
N ILE A 73 1.64 6.07 -10.58
CA ILE A 73 2.08 6.31 -9.19
C ILE A 73 1.78 5.09 -8.32
N SER A 74 0.60 4.50 -8.46
CA SER A 74 0.16 3.33 -7.71
C SER A 74 1.02 2.11 -8.04
N GLU A 75 1.38 1.90 -9.31
CA GLU A 75 2.27 0.82 -9.72
C GLU A 75 3.67 0.96 -9.10
N ALA A 76 4.22 2.17 -9.09
CA ALA A 76 5.49 2.45 -8.40
C ALA A 76 5.37 2.15 -6.90
N ALA A 77 4.29 2.58 -6.26
CA ALA A 77 4.02 2.32 -4.85
C ALA A 77 3.90 0.82 -4.53
N SER A 78 3.27 0.02 -5.40
CA SER A 78 3.18 -1.44 -5.24
C SER A 78 4.54 -2.13 -5.36
N LYS A 79 5.40 -1.65 -6.26
CA LYS A 79 6.79 -2.15 -6.40
C LYS A 79 7.59 -1.83 -5.13
N GLU A 80 7.52 -0.59 -4.66
CA GLU A 80 8.19 -0.16 -3.43
C GLU A 80 7.70 -0.97 -2.21
N TYR A 81 6.39 -1.16 -2.06
CA TYR A 81 5.83 -1.97 -0.98
C TYR A 81 6.32 -3.42 -1.01
N SER A 82 6.42 -4.01 -2.19
CA SER A 82 6.93 -5.37 -2.36
C SER A 82 8.41 -5.47 -1.95
N LEU A 83 9.20 -4.46 -2.28
CA LEU A 83 10.60 -4.36 -1.87
C LEU A 83 10.74 -4.17 -0.36
N GLU A 84 9.95 -3.28 0.25
CA GLU A 84 9.90 -3.08 1.71
C GLU A 84 9.62 -4.41 2.43
N LYS A 85 8.58 -5.14 1.97
CA LYS A 85 8.23 -6.45 2.53
C LYS A 85 9.33 -7.50 2.37
N ALA A 86 10.01 -7.51 1.22
CA ALA A 86 11.14 -8.41 1.00
C ALA A 86 12.31 -8.08 1.95
N MET A 87 12.62 -6.79 2.15
CA MET A 87 13.63 -6.35 3.09
C MET A 87 13.31 -6.74 4.53
N ASP A 88 12.06 -6.55 4.97
CA ASP A 88 11.64 -6.90 6.32
C ASP A 88 11.69 -8.41 6.56
N LYS A 89 11.35 -9.21 5.54
CA LYS A 89 11.53 -10.67 5.58
C LYS A 89 12.99 -11.03 5.76
N MET A 90 13.91 -10.46 4.96
CA MET A 90 15.35 -10.73 5.09
C MET A 90 15.89 -10.37 6.48
N LYS A 91 15.52 -9.20 7.01
CA LYS A 91 15.91 -8.78 8.37
C LYS A 91 15.42 -9.76 9.43
N THR A 92 14.18 -10.23 9.28
CA THR A 92 13.57 -11.20 10.19
C THR A 92 14.30 -12.54 10.16
N GLU A 93 14.64 -13.03 8.96
CA GLU A 93 15.39 -14.29 8.77
C GLU A 93 16.84 -14.21 9.26
N TRP A 94 17.50 -13.05 9.13
CA TRP A 94 18.88 -12.84 9.59
C TRP A 94 19.01 -12.50 11.08
N GLY A 95 17.94 -12.07 11.74
CA GLY A 95 17.94 -11.80 13.18
C GLY A 95 18.40 -12.99 14.04
N PRO A 96 17.88 -14.21 13.82
CA PRO A 96 18.34 -15.41 14.52
C PRO A 96 19.79 -15.79 14.22
N VAL A 97 20.21 -15.67 12.95
CA VAL A 97 21.57 -16.03 12.52
C VAL A 97 22.60 -15.12 13.17
N SER A 98 22.34 -13.80 13.19
CA SER A 98 23.20 -12.83 13.87
C SER A 98 23.26 -13.09 15.38
N LYS A 99 22.13 -13.33 16.04
CA LYS A 99 22.12 -13.67 17.48
C LYS A 99 22.90 -14.94 17.81
N ARG A 100 22.83 -15.96 16.95
CA ARG A 100 23.60 -17.20 17.11
C ARG A 100 25.10 -16.94 17.05
N THR A 101 25.57 -16.22 16.02
CA THR A 101 27.00 -15.93 15.88
C THR A 101 27.52 -15.07 17.03
N TYR A 102 26.79 -14.03 17.45
CA TYR A 102 27.19 -13.25 18.64
C TYR A 102 27.26 -14.09 19.92
N GLY A 103 26.34 -15.04 20.12
CA GLY A 103 26.38 -15.97 21.24
C GLY A 103 27.58 -16.92 21.20
N GLU A 104 27.92 -17.45 20.01
CA GLU A 104 29.11 -18.28 19.80
C GLU A 104 30.41 -17.50 20.02
N TYR A 105 30.50 -16.24 19.56
CA TYR A 105 31.65 -15.35 19.82
C TYR A 105 31.82 -15.04 21.31
N GLN A 106 30.75 -14.67 22.02
CA GLN A 106 30.84 -14.39 23.47
C GLN A 106 31.22 -15.65 24.27
N GLY A 107 30.74 -16.82 23.86
CA GLY A 107 31.12 -18.11 24.45
C GLY A 107 32.60 -18.48 24.24
N LEU A 108 33.22 -18.04 23.14
CA LEU A 108 34.65 -18.23 22.89
C LEU A 108 35.51 -17.32 23.77
N TYR A 109 35.10 -16.07 23.98
CA TYR A 109 35.83 -15.13 24.85
C TYR A 109 35.69 -15.46 26.35
N SER A 110 34.57 -16.05 26.78
CA SER A 110 34.42 -16.57 28.15
C SER A 110 35.10 -17.93 28.37
N ALA A 111 35.31 -18.73 27.31
CA ALA A 111 36.07 -19.98 27.39
C ALA A 111 37.60 -19.77 27.39
N THR A 112 38.06 -18.58 26.99
CA THR A 112 39.45 -18.13 27.16
C THR A 112 39.58 -17.23 28.38
N ASP A 113 39.07 -17.67 29.53
CA ASP A 113 39.53 -17.15 30.82
C ASP A 113 40.94 -17.71 31.08
N TYR A 114 41.93 -16.86 30.82
CA TYR A 114 43.25 -16.79 31.45
C TYR A 114 43.69 -18.00 32.28
N LYS A 115 44.22 -19.04 31.63
CA LYS A 115 45.17 -19.94 32.30
C LYS A 115 46.53 -19.26 32.36
N THR A 116 46.77 -18.54 33.45
CA THR A 116 48.08 -18.53 34.13
C THR A 116 48.51 -19.94 34.50
#